data_AF-A0AAP0PZ58-F1
#
_entry.id   AF-A0AAP0PZ58-F1
#
_cell.length_a   1.000
_cell.length_b   1.000
_cell.length_c   1.000
_cell.angle_alpha   90.00
_cell.angle_beta   90.00
_cell.angle_gamma   90.00
#
_symmetry.space_group_name_H-M   'P 1'
#
loop_
_entity.id
_entity.type
_entity.pdbx_description
1 polymer ?
#
loop_
_entity_poly.entity_id
_entity_poly.type
_entity_poly.pdbx_seq_one_letter_code
_entity_poly.pdbx_strand_id
1 'polypeptide(L)'
;MRRASRHAQSGSNMAYSHCLEPDWLPHVDAIIDVVSDGNCGYRCIASGLGLADVDGWRIVRRRMYDEIIGYEYLWREVLGSSFEPVKNAVHCPEKQEGASFKEWLTLPNMGLLVSTAFNVVLVNLSHGSASTFLPLRSTPTSSLHNRLIIAMANERNIHWVRVRLRVNAPLPSLYPSWDRYVEDYAKGWRDGFVFRDIAPIATADHEATIPVVDLDTP
;
A
#
# COMPACT_ATOMS: atom_id res chain seq x y z
N MET A 1 11.16 21.87 -34.51
CA MET A 1 11.67 20.50 -34.30
C MET A 1 12.64 20.50 -33.11
N ARG A 2 12.22 20.00 -31.95
CA ARG A 2 13.12 19.68 -30.82
C ARG A 2 12.77 18.27 -30.35
N ARG A 3 13.71 17.35 -30.51
CA ARG A 3 13.62 15.95 -30.09
C ARG A 3 13.57 15.90 -28.56
N ALA A 4 12.47 15.39 -28.01
CA ALA A 4 12.44 14.91 -26.64
C ALA A 4 13.28 13.63 -26.56
N SER A 5 14.29 13.65 -25.69
CA SER A 5 15.11 12.51 -25.33
C SER A 5 14.24 11.45 -24.66
N ARG A 6 14.10 10.29 -25.30
CA ARG A 6 13.55 9.09 -24.65
C ARG A 6 14.65 8.56 -23.75
N HIS A 7 14.58 8.84 -22.46
CA HIS A 7 15.32 8.08 -21.47
C HIS A 7 14.64 6.73 -21.27
N ALA A 8 15.42 5.68 -21.48
CA ALA A 8 15.03 4.30 -21.42
C ALA A 8 14.67 3.89 -19.99
N GLN A 9 13.40 3.53 -19.76
CA GLN A 9 12.97 2.67 -18.66
C GLN A 9 12.64 1.30 -19.25
N SER A 10 13.65 0.46 -19.44
CA SER A 10 13.45 -0.92 -19.93
C SER A 10 14.37 -1.94 -19.27
N GLY A 11 15.05 -1.59 -18.16
CA GLY A 11 16.11 -2.42 -17.59
C GLY A 11 15.85 -3.09 -16.24
N SER A 12 14.78 -2.75 -15.50
CA SER A 12 14.68 -3.10 -14.07
C SER A 12 13.60 -4.13 -13.69
N ASN A 13 12.87 -4.70 -14.64
CA ASN A 13 11.60 -5.37 -14.31
C ASN A 13 11.69 -6.79 -13.70
N MET A 14 12.87 -7.43 -13.67
CA MET A 14 12.97 -8.86 -13.33
C MET A 14 13.97 -9.22 -12.23
N ALA A 15 14.79 -8.29 -11.74
CA ALA A 15 15.81 -8.62 -10.72
C ALA A 15 15.22 -9.18 -9.42
N TYR A 16 13.97 -8.82 -9.12
CA TYR A 16 13.24 -9.20 -7.90
C TYR A 16 12.04 -10.11 -8.18
N SER A 17 11.92 -10.69 -9.38
CA SER A 17 10.77 -11.56 -9.70
C SER A 17 10.71 -12.80 -8.80
N HIS A 18 11.85 -13.25 -8.27
CA HIS A 18 11.93 -14.36 -7.29
C HIS A 18 11.34 -14.01 -5.93
N CYS A 19 11.04 -12.75 -5.64
CA CYS A 19 10.39 -12.34 -4.40
C CYS A 19 8.88 -12.66 -4.40
N LEU A 20 8.32 -12.96 -5.57
CA LEU A 20 6.91 -13.20 -5.81
C LEU A 20 6.66 -14.68 -6.10
N GLU A 21 5.46 -15.18 -5.78
CA GLU A 21 5.01 -16.44 -6.37
C GLU A 21 4.88 -16.30 -7.89
N PRO A 22 5.21 -17.34 -8.69
CA PRO A 22 5.10 -17.30 -10.15
C PRO A 22 3.74 -16.84 -10.67
N ASP A 23 2.66 -17.21 -9.97
CA ASP A 23 1.28 -16.87 -10.33
C ASP A 23 0.99 -15.36 -10.29
N TRP A 24 1.79 -14.57 -9.56
CA TRP A 24 1.66 -13.11 -9.53
C TRP A 24 2.36 -12.41 -10.69
N LEU A 25 3.34 -13.03 -11.34
CA LEU A 25 4.14 -12.39 -12.41
C LEU A 25 3.28 -11.86 -13.58
N PRO A 26 2.23 -12.57 -14.05
CA PRO A 26 1.30 -12.06 -15.06
C PRO A 26 0.47 -10.85 -14.61
N HIS A 27 0.48 -10.48 -13.33
CA HIS A 27 -0.27 -9.35 -12.77
C HIS A 27 0.62 -8.15 -12.39
N VAL A 28 1.94 -8.29 -12.52
CA VAL A 28 2.91 -7.22 -12.21
C VAL A 28 3.28 -6.43 -13.46
N ASP A 29 3.11 -5.12 -13.37
CA ASP A 29 3.58 -4.17 -14.39
C ASP A 29 5.03 -3.78 -14.15
N ALA A 30 5.41 -3.53 -12.89
CA ALA A 30 6.80 -3.24 -12.54
C ALA A 30 7.17 -3.64 -11.11
N ILE A 31 8.45 -3.95 -10.91
CA ILE A 31 9.08 -4.03 -9.59
C ILE A 31 10.07 -2.88 -9.44
N ILE A 32 9.88 -2.10 -8.40
CA ILE A 32 10.60 -0.85 -8.15
C ILE A 32 11.47 -1.07 -6.92
N ASP A 33 12.77 -1.08 -7.14
CA ASP A 33 13.76 -1.11 -6.08
C ASP A 33 13.81 0.24 -5.35
N VAL A 34 14.00 0.19 -4.04
CA VAL A 34 14.15 1.38 -3.18
C VAL A 34 15.45 1.25 -2.40
N VAL A 35 15.92 2.36 -1.83
CA VAL A 35 17.16 2.35 -1.03
C VAL A 35 17.06 1.34 0.13
N SER A 36 18.05 0.45 0.22
CA SER A 36 18.16 -0.60 1.25
C SER A 36 18.96 -0.12 2.48
N ASP A 37 18.46 0.91 3.17
CA ASP A 37 19.07 1.51 4.37
C ASP A 37 18.40 1.10 5.70
N GLY A 38 17.64 0.00 5.66
CA GLY A 38 16.77 -0.45 6.76
C GLY A 38 15.41 0.24 6.81
N ASN A 39 15.20 1.34 6.05
CA ASN A 39 13.89 1.98 5.92
C ASN A 39 13.15 1.56 4.63
N CYS A 40 13.65 0.56 3.89
CA CYS A 40 13.12 0.13 2.59
C CYS A 40 11.60 -0.13 2.60
N GLY A 41 11.06 -0.74 3.65
CA GLY A 41 9.61 -0.95 3.77
C GLY A 41 8.84 0.38 3.86
N TYR A 42 9.29 1.32 4.69
CA TYR A 42 8.68 2.65 4.77
C TYR A 42 8.88 3.46 3.48
N ARG A 43 10.01 3.29 2.79
CA ARG A 43 10.28 3.90 1.47
C ARG A 43 9.36 3.34 0.40
N CYS A 44 9.02 2.04 0.43
CA CYS A 44 8.01 1.45 -0.46
C CYS A 44 6.64 2.10 -0.25
N ILE A 45 6.21 2.28 1.01
CA ILE A 45 4.96 2.99 1.34
C ILE A 45 5.02 4.44 0.87
N ALA A 46 6.10 5.16 1.16
CA ALA A 46 6.27 6.56 0.74
C ALA A 46 6.23 6.71 -0.79
N SER A 47 6.89 5.80 -1.52
CA SER A 47 6.81 5.74 -2.98
C SER A 47 5.38 5.52 -3.46
N GLY A 48 4.65 4.59 -2.81
CA GLY A 48 3.22 4.35 -3.03
C GLY A 48 2.34 5.59 -2.89
N LEU A 49 2.68 6.45 -1.92
CA LEU A 49 2.00 7.70 -1.62
C LEU A 49 2.45 8.89 -2.47
N GLY A 50 3.41 8.72 -3.39
CA GLY A 50 3.96 9.82 -4.18
C GLY A 50 4.92 10.73 -3.39
N LEU A 51 5.51 10.22 -2.31
CA LEU A 51 6.41 10.96 -1.40
C LEU A 51 7.87 10.49 -1.49
N ALA A 52 8.26 9.84 -2.60
CA ALA A 52 9.60 9.27 -2.77
C ALA A 52 10.72 10.32 -2.67
N ASP A 53 10.49 11.51 -3.21
CA ASP A 53 11.53 12.53 -3.42
C ASP A 53 11.70 13.51 -2.24
N VAL A 54 10.91 13.35 -1.18
CA VAL A 54 10.85 14.29 -0.03
C VAL A 54 11.15 13.61 1.31
N ASP A 55 11.96 12.55 1.29
CA ASP A 55 12.21 11.71 2.47
C ASP A 55 10.92 11.20 3.12
N GLY A 56 9.91 10.89 2.30
CA GLY A 56 8.57 10.54 2.75
C GLY A 56 8.49 9.34 3.69
N TRP A 57 9.52 8.51 3.76
CA TRP A 57 9.60 7.40 4.72
C TRP A 57 9.57 7.90 6.18
N ARG A 58 10.07 9.12 6.47
CA ARG A 58 9.95 9.75 7.80
C ARG A 58 8.52 10.17 8.09
N ILE A 59 7.82 10.71 7.09
CA ILE A 59 6.39 11.03 7.19
C ILE A 59 5.60 9.76 7.45
N VAL A 60 5.95 8.66 6.78
CA VAL A 60 5.31 7.36 6.98
C VAL A 60 5.48 6.89 8.44
N ARG A 61 6.71 6.84 8.94
CA ARG A 61 7.01 6.44 10.33
C ARG A 61 6.29 7.32 11.35
N ARG A 62 6.31 8.64 11.16
CA ARG A 62 5.61 9.60 12.03
C ARG A 62 4.10 9.35 12.05
N ARG A 63 3.44 9.24 10.90
CA ARG A 63 1.99 8.99 10.84
C ARG A 63 1.60 7.63 11.42
N MET A 64 2.43 6.60 11.25
CA MET A 64 2.22 5.31 11.92
C MET A 64 2.33 5.43 13.44
N TYR A 65 3.31 6.21 13.94
CA TYR A 65 3.45 6.47 15.36
C TYR A 65 2.24 7.24 15.92
N ASP A 66 1.83 8.31 15.25
CA ASP A 66 0.65 9.13 15.60
C ASP A 66 -0.63 8.29 15.66
N GLU A 67 -0.79 7.37 14.71
CA GLU A 67 -1.91 6.41 14.66
C GLU A 67 -1.90 5.45 15.87
N ILE A 68 -0.72 4.95 16.27
CA ILE A 68 -0.58 4.09 17.47
C ILE A 68 -0.97 4.84 18.73
N ILE A 69 -0.40 6.03 18.94
CA ILE A 69 -0.61 6.79 20.19
C ILE A 69 -2.02 7.38 20.26
N GLY A 70 -2.59 7.79 19.12
CA GLY A 70 -3.94 8.37 19.06
C GLY A 70 -5.03 7.34 19.36
N TYR A 71 -4.75 6.06 19.12
CA TYR A 71 -5.71 4.97 19.32
C TYR A 71 -5.10 3.75 20.03
N GLU A 72 -4.39 4.02 21.11
CA GLU A 72 -3.60 3.02 21.84
C GLU A 72 -4.42 1.78 22.25
N TYR A 73 -5.66 1.96 22.72
CA TYR A 73 -6.52 0.84 23.13
C TYR A 73 -6.73 -0.18 21.99
N LEU A 74 -7.08 0.28 20.79
CA LEU A 74 -7.23 -0.64 19.66
C LEU A 74 -5.90 -1.30 19.31
N TRP A 75 -4.81 -0.53 19.26
CA TRP A 75 -3.54 -1.07 18.81
C TRP A 75 -2.95 -2.06 19.82
N ARG A 76 -3.24 -1.91 21.12
CA ARG A 76 -2.92 -2.94 22.13
C ARG A 76 -3.71 -4.23 21.88
N GLU A 77 -4.99 -4.13 21.54
CA GLU A 77 -5.83 -5.28 21.18
C GLU A 77 -5.38 -5.99 19.88
N VAL A 78 -4.99 -5.21 18.86
CA VAL A 78 -4.56 -5.72 17.55
C VAL A 78 -3.16 -6.34 17.62
N LEU A 79 -2.21 -5.67 18.27
CA LEU A 79 -0.79 -6.06 18.28
C LEU A 79 -0.43 -6.99 19.45
N GLY A 80 -1.20 -6.98 20.53
CA GLY A 80 -0.92 -7.74 21.75
C GLY A 80 0.50 -7.50 22.27
N SER A 81 1.27 -8.58 22.43
CA SER A 81 2.67 -8.51 22.86
C SER A 81 3.60 -7.76 21.89
N SER A 82 3.18 -7.57 20.63
CA SER A 82 3.94 -6.82 19.63
C SER A 82 3.71 -5.30 19.72
N PHE A 83 2.83 -4.81 20.60
CA PHE A 83 2.51 -3.39 20.72
C PHE A 83 3.75 -2.53 21.00
N GLU A 84 4.49 -2.80 22.09
CA GLU A 84 5.68 -2.01 22.43
C GLU A 84 6.80 -2.14 21.38
N PRO A 85 7.14 -3.34 20.86
CA PRO A 85 8.07 -3.47 19.75
C PRO A 85 7.69 -2.66 18.51
N VAL A 86 6.43 -2.72 18.07
CA VAL A 86 5.96 -1.99 16.88
C VAL A 86 5.95 -0.49 17.12
N LYS A 87 5.47 -0.03 18.29
CA LYS A 87 5.48 1.39 18.67
C LYS A 87 6.91 1.96 18.65
N ASN A 88 7.86 1.22 19.21
CA ASN A 88 9.27 1.61 19.23
C ASN A 88 9.89 1.57 17.82
N ALA A 89 9.53 0.59 17.00
CA ALA A 89 10.04 0.47 15.63
C ALA A 89 9.61 1.64 14.73
N VAL A 90 8.35 2.09 14.84
CA VAL A 90 7.83 3.19 14.01
C VAL A 90 8.24 4.57 14.56
N HIS A 91 8.62 4.67 15.83
CA HIS A 91 9.16 5.90 16.39
C HIS A 91 10.49 6.25 15.70
N CYS A 92 10.52 7.38 14.99
CA CYS A 92 11.66 7.84 14.21
C CYS A 92 12.11 9.22 14.70
N PRO A 93 13.18 9.32 15.51
CA PRO A 93 13.78 10.59 15.88
C PRO A 93 14.27 11.37 14.65
N GLU A 94 14.26 12.71 14.74
CA GLU A 94 14.58 13.59 13.59
C GLU A 94 15.96 13.36 12.99
N LYS A 95 16.94 12.98 13.83
CA LYS A 95 18.34 12.76 13.41
C LYS A 95 18.63 11.33 12.96
N GLN A 96 17.63 10.47 12.84
CA GLN A 96 17.83 9.10 12.38
C GLN A 96 18.02 9.05 10.86
N GLU A 97 19.14 8.49 10.40
CA GLU A 97 19.45 8.32 8.98
C GLU A 97 19.20 6.89 8.47
N GLY A 98 19.48 5.87 9.29
CA GLY A 98 19.25 4.45 8.98
C GLY A 98 18.42 3.74 10.06
N ALA A 99 17.97 2.53 9.77
CA ALA A 99 17.19 1.71 10.71
C ALA A 99 17.84 0.35 10.96
N SER A 100 17.97 -0.01 12.23
CA SER A 100 18.36 -1.35 12.66
C SER A 100 17.22 -2.34 12.46
N PHE A 101 17.52 -3.64 12.56
CA PHE A 101 16.52 -4.71 12.40
C PHE A 101 15.31 -4.58 13.35
N LYS A 102 15.47 -3.90 14.50
CA LYS A 102 14.39 -3.65 15.47
C LYS A 102 13.38 -2.61 14.98
N GLU A 103 13.75 -1.83 13.97
CA GLU A 103 12.98 -0.70 13.46
C GLU A 103 12.39 -0.96 12.08
N TRP A 104 12.70 -2.12 11.49
CA TRP A 104 12.22 -2.52 10.18
C TRP A 104 10.70 -2.66 10.16
N LEU A 105 10.12 -2.32 9.00
CA LEU A 105 8.74 -2.63 8.72
C LEU A 105 8.58 -4.15 8.61
N THR A 106 7.67 -4.71 9.40
CA THR A 106 7.40 -6.16 9.43
C THR A 106 5.94 -6.44 9.10
N LEU A 107 5.72 -7.41 8.20
CA LEU A 107 4.39 -7.96 7.92
C LEU A 107 4.31 -9.39 8.48
N PRO A 108 3.12 -9.82 8.96
CA PRO A 108 1.85 -9.10 8.93
C PRO A 108 1.65 -8.04 10.02
N ASN A 109 2.51 -7.99 11.06
CA ASN A 109 2.29 -7.19 12.28
C ASN A 109 1.95 -5.71 12.02
N MET A 110 2.63 -5.06 11.07
CA MET A 110 2.41 -3.63 10.77
C MET A 110 1.44 -3.39 9.60
N GLY A 111 0.89 -4.43 8.97
CA GLY A 111 0.09 -4.29 7.76
C GLY A 111 -1.21 -3.53 7.98
N LEU A 112 -1.95 -3.88 9.04
CA LEU A 112 -3.17 -3.18 9.46
C LEU A 112 -2.88 -1.73 9.90
N LEU A 113 -1.72 -1.49 10.50
CA LEU A 113 -1.30 -0.16 10.94
C LEU A 113 -1.07 0.77 9.74
N VAL A 114 -0.36 0.29 8.73
CA VAL A 114 -0.13 1.06 7.50
C VAL A 114 -1.45 1.31 6.77
N SER A 115 -2.28 0.28 6.54
CA SER A 115 -3.54 0.45 5.81
C SER A 115 -4.42 1.51 6.48
N THR A 116 -4.50 1.45 7.82
CA THR A 116 -5.30 2.37 8.63
C THR A 116 -4.73 3.78 8.65
N ALA A 117 -3.44 3.96 8.96
CA ALA A 117 -2.81 5.27 9.11
C ALA A 117 -2.86 6.12 7.82
N PHE A 118 -2.87 5.47 6.65
CA PHE A 118 -2.86 6.15 5.34
C PHE A 118 -4.17 6.02 4.56
N ASN A 119 -5.15 5.29 5.08
CA ASN A 119 -6.41 5.01 4.37
C ASN A 119 -6.20 4.33 3.01
N VAL A 120 -5.33 3.31 2.96
CA VAL A 120 -4.90 2.61 1.74
C VAL A 120 -5.19 1.12 1.81
N VAL A 121 -5.28 0.47 0.64
CA VAL A 121 -5.22 -0.99 0.54
C VAL A 121 -3.74 -1.39 0.46
N LEU A 122 -3.21 -2.01 1.50
CA LEU A 122 -1.84 -2.53 1.49
C LEU A 122 -1.87 -4.00 1.07
N VAL A 123 -0.97 -4.38 0.16
CA VAL A 123 -0.88 -5.74 -0.39
C VAL A 123 0.53 -6.27 -0.18
N ASN A 124 0.65 -7.41 0.50
CA ASN A 124 1.86 -8.21 0.54
C ASN A 124 1.79 -9.26 -0.56
N LEU A 125 2.83 -9.36 -1.39
CA LEU A 125 2.98 -10.39 -2.42
C LEU A 125 4.27 -11.20 -2.22
N SER A 126 4.89 -11.10 -1.04
CA SER A 126 6.06 -11.89 -0.71
C SER A 126 5.76 -13.38 -0.88
N HIS A 127 6.73 -14.11 -1.45
CA HIS A 127 6.66 -15.57 -1.62
C HIS A 127 6.23 -16.26 -0.31
N GLY A 128 5.23 -17.13 -0.38
CA GLY A 128 4.63 -17.81 0.77
C GLY A 128 3.82 -16.93 1.74
N SER A 129 3.62 -15.64 1.46
CA SER A 129 2.93 -14.71 2.37
C SER A 129 2.12 -13.63 1.62
N ALA A 130 1.24 -14.06 0.72
CA ALA A 130 0.35 -13.13 0.02
C ALA A 130 -0.85 -12.73 0.91
N SER A 131 -1.09 -11.43 1.12
CA SER A 131 -2.21 -10.94 1.96
C SER A 131 -2.60 -9.50 1.62
N THR A 132 -3.88 -9.17 1.79
CA THR A 132 -4.40 -7.81 1.68
C THR A 132 -4.76 -7.26 3.06
N PHE A 133 -4.36 -6.03 3.36
CA PHE A 133 -4.71 -5.31 4.59
C PHE A 133 -5.57 -4.11 4.23
N LEU A 134 -6.73 -4.01 4.87
CA LEU A 134 -7.66 -2.90 4.73
C LEU A 134 -7.63 -2.01 5.97
N PRO A 135 -8.04 -0.74 5.87
CA PRO A 135 -8.15 0.15 7.03
C PRO A 135 -9.15 -0.39 8.07
N LEU A 136 -8.88 -0.15 9.36
CA LEU A 136 -9.76 -0.58 10.46
C LEU A 136 -10.77 0.50 10.89
N ARG A 137 -10.45 1.78 10.69
CA ARG A 137 -11.17 2.91 11.31
C ARG A 137 -11.31 4.14 10.41
N SER A 138 -11.54 3.91 9.12
CA SER A 138 -11.86 4.96 8.18
C SER A 138 -12.98 4.52 7.27
N THR A 139 -13.82 5.47 6.87
CA THR A 139 -14.83 5.19 5.84
C THR A 139 -14.12 4.98 4.50
N PRO A 140 -14.58 4.00 3.70
CA PRO A 140 -14.09 3.86 2.34
C PRO A 140 -14.38 5.13 1.55
N THR A 141 -13.44 5.52 0.69
CA THR A 141 -13.69 6.59 -0.29
C THR A 141 -14.88 6.20 -1.18
N SER A 142 -15.63 7.20 -1.63
CA SER A 142 -16.92 7.03 -2.32
C SER A 142 -16.83 6.21 -3.61
N SER A 143 -15.63 6.04 -4.19
CA SER A 143 -15.41 5.17 -5.34
C SER A 143 -14.30 4.15 -5.07
N LEU A 144 -14.60 2.88 -5.37
CA LEU A 144 -13.64 1.77 -5.30
C LEU A 144 -12.43 2.00 -6.22
N HIS A 145 -12.67 2.66 -7.35
CA HIS A 145 -11.68 3.01 -8.36
C HIS A 145 -10.62 4.03 -7.87
N ASN A 146 -10.93 4.81 -6.82
CA ASN A 146 -10.01 5.80 -6.28
C ASN A 146 -9.25 5.32 -5.03
N ARG A 147 -9.41 4.06 -4.63
CA ARG A 147 -8.67 3.49 -3.48
C ARG A 147 -7.21 3.27 -3.87
N LEU A 148 -6.30 3.92 -3.16
CA LEU A 148 -4.87 3.75 -3.38
C LEU A 148 -4.43 2.36 -2.91
N ILE A 149 -3.84 1.59 -3.83
CA ILE A 149 -3.27 0.27 -3.56
C ILE A 149 -1.75 0.38 -3.55
N ILE A 150 -1.13 -0.10 -2.49
CA ILE A 150 0.32 -0.21 -2.37
C ILE A 150 0.66 -1.69 -2.25
N ALA A 151 1.31 -2.25 -3.26
CA ALA A 151 1.79 -3.63 -3.22
C ALA A 151 3.30 -3.67 -2.97
N MET A 152 3.74 -4.64 -2.17
CA MET A 152 5.14 -4.83 -1.81
C MET A 152 5.50 -6.30 -1.79
N ALA A 153 6.77 -6.61 -1.99
CA ALA A 153 7.33 -7.93 -1.79
C ALA A 153 8.62 -7.83 -0.98
N ASN A 154 8.87 -8.84 -0.16
CA ASN A 154 10.06 -8.92 0.67
C ASN A 154 11.05 -9.92 0.06
N GLU A 155 12.26 -9.46 -0.20
CA GLU A 155 13.38 -10.33 -0.53
C GLU A 155 13.99 -10.90 0.75
N ARG A 156 13.72 -12.18 1.02
CA ARG A 156 14.40 -13.00 2.05
C ARG A 156 14.45 -12.37 3.45
N ASN A 157 13.43 -11.61 3.83
CA ASN A 157 13.31 -10.87 5.09
C ASN A 157 14.38 -9.78 5.31
N ILE A 158 15.06 -9.32 4.26
CA ILE A 158 16.13 -8.31 4.37
C ILE A 158 15.85 -7.02 3.61
N HIS A 159 15.02 -7.07 2.55
CA HIS A 159 14.76 -5.91 1.72
C HIS A 159 13.31 -5.89 1.21
N TRP A 160 12.72 -4.71 1.18
CA TRP A 160 11.38 -4.52 0.63
C TRP A 160 11.48 -3.83 -0.72
N VAL A 161 10.76 -4.36 -1.70
CA VAL A 161 10.57 -3.73 -3.01
C VAL A 161 9.10 -3.36 -3.20
N ARG A 162 8.86 -2.28 -3.93
CA ARG A 162 7.50 -1.89 -4.30
C ARG A 162 7.10 -2.63 -5.57
N VAL A 163 5.88 -3.15 -5.59
CA VAL A 163 5.29 -3.81 -6.74
C VAL A 163 4.21 -2.90 -7.30
N ARG A 164 4.28 -2.61 -8.60
CA ARG A 164 3.21 -1.95 -9.34
C ARG A 164 2.39 -3.03 -10.04
N LEU A 165 1.15 -3.19 -9.59
CA LEU A 165 0.20 -4.13 -10.18
C LEU A 165 -0.42 -3.55 -11.46
N ARG A 166 -0.75 -4.43 -12.40
CA ARG A 166 -1.58 -4.10 -13.56
C ARG A 166 -2.98 -3.68 -13.10
N VAL A 167 -3.65 -2.88 -13.92
CA VAL A 167 -5.08 -2.57 -13.74
C VAL A 167 -5.86 -3.88 -13.70
N ASN A 168 -6.79 -4.01 -12.75
CA ASN A 168 -7.60 -5.22 -12.52
C ASN A 168 -6.81 -6.48 -12.14
N ALA A 169 -5.54 -6.35 -11.71
CA ALA A 169 -4.86 -7.46 -11.06
C ALA A 169 -5.72 -7.98 -9.88
N PRO A 170 -5.80 -9.31 -9.67
CA PRO A 170 -6.45 -9.86 -8.49
C PRO A 170 -5.73 -9.40 -7.24
N LEU A 171 -6.42 -9.40 -6.12
CA LEU A 171 -5.81 -9.18 -4.81
C LEU A 171 -5.68 -10.50 -4.05
N PRO A 172 -4.63 -10.69 -3.23
CA PRO A 172 -4.59 -11.77 -2.26
C PRO A 172 -5.75 -11.69 -1.28
N SER A 173 -6.00 -12.80 -0.58
CA SER A 173 -7.00 -12.86 0.48
C SER A 173 -6.82 -11.78 1.54
N LEU A 174 -7.94 -11.34 2.10
CA LEU A 174 -7.97 -10.40 3.21
C LEU A 174 -7.26 -11.01 4.43
N TYR A 175 -6.45 -10.20 5.11
CA TYR A 175 -5.77 -10.63 6.33
C TYR A 175 -6.80 -11.11 7.37
N PRO A 176 -6.69 -12.35 7.89
CA PRO A 176 -7.79 -13.00 8.63
C PRO A 176 -8.31 -12.22 9.84
N SER A 177 -7.43 -11.49 10.54
CA SER A 177 -7.82 -10.77 11.75
C SER A 177 -8.53 -9.44 11.47
N TRP A 178 -8.68 -9.01 10.22
CA TRP A 178 -9.31 -7.72 9.91
C TRP A 178 -10.75 -7.64 10.44
N ASP A 179 -11.56 -8.69 10.23
CA ASP A 179 -12.95 -8.75 10.66
C ASP A 179 -13.14 -8.64 12.18
N ARG A 180 -12.11 -9.03 12.95
CA ARG A 180 -12.14 -8.99 14.41
C ARG A 180 -12.03 -7.57 14.94
N TYR A 181 -11.33 -6.69 14.23
CA TYR A 181 -10.89 -5.40 14.76
C TYR A 181 -11.45 -4.19 13.99
N VAL A 182 -12.11 -4.42 12.86
CA VAL A 182 -12.70 -3.35 12.06
C VAL A 182 -13.86 -2.68 12.79
N GLU A 183 -13.89 -1.35 12.75
CA GLU A 183 -15.00 -0.53 13.23
C GLU A 183 -16.20 -0.61 12.28
N ASP A 184 -17.43 -0.48 12.80
CA ASP A 184 -18.65 -0.66 11.99
C ASP A 184 -18.69 0.22 10.74
N TYR A 185 -18.28 1.48 10.84
CA TYR A 185 -18.26 2.43 9.72
C TYR A 185 -17.14 2.15 8.69
N ALA A 186 -16.16 1.32 9.04
CA ALA A 186 -15.09 0.90 8.14
C ALA A 186 -15.42 -0.42 7.41
N LYS A 187 -16.51 -1.12 7.75
CA LYS A 187 -16.90 -2.38 7.10
C LYS A 187 -17.10 -2.28 5.58
N GLY A 188 -17.48 -1.11 5.07
CA GLY A 188 -17.59 -0.87 3.62
C GLY A 188 -16.27 -0.99 2.84
N TRP A 189 -15.13 -1.07 3.52
CA TRP A 189 -13.87 -1.47 2.88
C TRP A 189 -13.95 -2.88 2.31
N ARG A 190 -14.63 -3.81 3.01
CA ARG A 190 -14.81 -5.20 2.59
C ARG A 190 -15.63 -5.31 1.32
N ASP A 191 -16.73 -4.57 1.23
CA ASP A 191 -17.58 -4.55 0.04
C ASP A 191 -16.73 -4.24 -1.18
N GLY A 192 -15.95 -3.16 -1.11
CA GLY A 192 -15.07 -2.77 -2.21
C GLY A 192 -13.92 -3.72 -2.53
N PHE A 193 -13.51 -4.54 -1.57
CA PHE A 193 -12.53 -5.59 -1.76
C PHE A 193 -13.16 -6.81 -2.45
N VAL A 194 -14.35 -7.23 -2.01
CA VAL A 194 -15.10 -8.36 -2.58
C VAL A 194 -15.60 -8.04 -4.00
N PHE A 195 -16.10 -6.82 -4.24
CA PHE A 195 -16.61 -6.40 -5.56
C PHE A 195 -15.53 -6.10 -6.59
N ARG A 196 -14.25 -6.11 -6.20
CA ARG A 196 -13.15 -5.96 -7.17
C ARG A 196 -12.97 -7.22 -8.04
N ASP A 197 -13.40 -8.38 -7.55
CA ASP A 197 -13.23 -9.66 -8.26
C ASP A 197 -14.39 -10.03 -9.20
N ILE A 198 -15.41 -9.17 -9.37
CA ILE A 198 -16.48 -9.42 -10.34
C ILE A 198 -16.94 -8.11 -11.00
N ALA A 199 -16.22 -7.67 -12.02
CA ALA A 199 -16.84 -7.14 -13.22
C ALA A 199 -15.82 -7.20 -14.38
N PRO A 200 -16.14 -7.85 -15.51
CA PRO A 200 -15.53 -7.45 -16.77
C PRO A 200 -15.81 -5.95 -16.93
N ILE A 201 -14.79 -5.17 -17.31
CA ILE A 201 -15.04 -3.86 -17.89
C ILE A 201 -15.97 -4.13 -19.07
N ALA A 202 -17.23 -3.72 -18.94
CA ALA A 202 -18.09 -3.59 -20.11
C ALA A 202 -17.28 -2.71 -21.08
N THR A 203 -16.89 -3.29 -22.20
CA THR A 203 -16.38 -2.55 -23.34
C THR A 203 -17.53 -1.65 -23.80
N ALA A 204 -17.63 -0.47 -23.21
CA ALA A 204 -18.48 0.57 -23.69
C ALA A 204 -17.73 1.27 -24.83
N ASP A 205 -17.69 0.59 -25.98
CA ASP A 205 -18.00 1.29 -27.21
C ASP A 205 -19.44 1.80 -27.04
N HIS A 206 -19.58 3.05 -26.64
CA HIS A 206 -20.61 3.96 -27.12
C HIS A 206 -20.35 5.34 -26.55
N GLU A 207 -20.21 6.30 -27.47
CA GLU A 207 -20.24 7.73 -27.24
C GLU A 207 -21.30 8.10 -26.21
N ALA A 208 -20.88 8.48 -25.02
CA ALA A 208 -21.70 9.28 -24.13
C ALA A 208 -21.26 10.74 -24.32
N THR A 209 -21.98 11.43 -25.19
CA THR A 209 -21.90 12.87 -25.41
C THR A 209 -21.99 13.59 -24.06
N ILE A 210 -20.96 14.35 -23.70
CA ILE A 210 -20.97 15.24 -22.54
C ILE A 210 -22.08 16.28 -22.77
N PRO A 211 -23.04 16.48 -21.84
CA PRO A 211 -23.94 17.61 -21.94
C PRO A 211 -23.12 18.88 -21.74
N VAL A 212 -23.09 19.72 -22.77
CA VAL A 212 -22.58 21.09 -22.70
C VAL A 212 -23.43 21.81 -21.66
N VAL A 213 -22.82 22.17 -20.54
CA VAL A 213 -23.42 23.07 -19.57
C VAL A 213 -23.35 24.45 -20.19
N ASP A 214 -24.49 24.94 -20.67
CA ASP A 214 -24.62 26.29 -21.22
C ASP A 214 -24.47 27.28 -20.06
N LEU A 215 -23.27 27.82 -19.91
CA LEU A 215 -22.97 28.92 -19.01
C LEU A 215 -23.24 30.21 -19.76
N ASP A 216 -24.50 30.50 -20.06
CA ASP A 216 -24.92 31.86 -20.36
C ASP A 216 -26.45 32.04 -20.24
N THR A 217 -26.80 33.16 -19.60
CA THR A 217 -28.09 33.85 -19.46
C THR A 217 -29.12 33.41 -18.42
N PRO A 218 -29.69 34.38 -17.66
CA PRO A 218 -29.08 35.54 -17.01
C PRO A 218 -29.11 35.46 -15.47
#